data_AF-A0A7W7PHW6-F1
#
_entry.id   AF-A0A7W7PHW6-F1
#
_cell.length_a   1.000
_cell.length_b   1.000
_cell.length_c   1.000
_cell.angle_alpha   90.00
_cell.angle_beta   90.00
_cell.angle_gamma   90.00
#
_symmetry.space_group_name_H-M   'P 1'
#
loop_
_entity.id
_entity.type
_entity.pdbx_description
1 polymer ?
#
loop_
_entity_poly.entity_id
_entity_poly.type
_entity_poly.pdbx_seq_one_letter_code
_entity_poly.pdbx_strand_id
1 'polypeptide(L)'
;MSDTPSSDFSGLEGGEEQAAEEAIQEVVNWYNIQLLEQRRAPVPDEERIEELKAGREAALADGAQLATADPEEAGRVAAVYAARLRELKKV
;
A
#
# COMPACT_ATOMS: atom_id res chain seq x y z
N MET A 1 -10.35 33.60 33.14
CA MET A 1 -10.85 33.12 31.84
C MET A 1 -9.69 32.39 31.20
N SER A 2 -9.76 31.06 31.17
CA SER A 2 -8.70 30.21 30.64
C SER A 2 -9.30 29.41 29.50
N ASP A 3 -9.43 30.05 28.33
CA ASP A 3 -9.68 29.33 27.09
C ASP A 3 -8.35 28.78 26.60
N THR A 4 -8.03 27.58 27.05
CA THR A 4 -7.01 26.76 26.38
C THR A 4 -7.64 26.35 25.04
N PRO A 5 -7.05 26.66 23.88
CA PRO A 5 -7.52 26.07 22.64
C PRO A 5 -7.37 24.56 22.80
N SER A 6 -8.50 23.86 22.74
CA SER A 6 -8.51 22.42 22.57
C SER A 6 -7.76 22.16 21.25
N SER A 7 -6.48 21.81 21.35
CA SER A 7 -5.74 21.30 20.21
C SER A 7 -6.48 20.04 19.79
N ASP A 8 -7.25 20.17 18.71
CA ASP A 8 -7.96 19.07 18.08
C ASP A 8 -6.90 18.18 17.40
N PHE A 9 -6.28 17.33 18.21
CA PHE A 9 -5.29 16.35 17.78
C PHE A 9 -5.96 15.12 17.14
N SER A 10 -7.25 15.21 16.78
CA SER A 10 -8.01 14.14 16.11
C SER A 10 -7.49 13.83 14.69
N GLY A 11 -6.51 14.57 14.19
CA GLY A 11 -5.75 14.27 12.97
C GLY A 11 -4.31 13.79 13.21
N LEU A 12 -3.92 13.45 14.45
CA LEU A 12 -2.58 12.94 14.78
C LEU A 12 -2.44 11.41 14.69
N GLU A 13 -3.54 10.69 14.47
CA GLU A 13 -3.49 9.32 13.97
C GLU A 13 -3.33 9.45 12.46
N GLY A 14 -2.25 8.88 11.90
CA GLY A 14 -1.81 9.08 10.52
C GLY A 14 -2.98 9.21 9.54
N GLY A 15 -3.09 10.37 8.88
CA GLY A 15 -4.23 10.69 8.03
C GLY A 15 -4.43 9.69 6.88
N GLU A 16 -5.51 9.86 6.12
CA GLU A 16 -5.87 8.96 5.01
C GLU A 16 -4.72 8.75 4.01
N GLU A 17 -3.88 9.78 3.82
CA GLU A 17 -2.62 9.72 3.06
C GLU A 17 -1.62 8.72 3.66
N GLN A 18 -1.32 8.82 4.95
CA GLN A 18 -0.39 7.89 5.62
C GLN A 18 -0.93 6.46 5.60
N ALA A 19 -2.23 6.27 5.83
CA ALA A 19 -2.86 4.95 5.74
C ALA A 19 -2.76 4.35 4.33
N ALA A 20 -2.90 5.18 3.29
CA ALA A 20 -2.73 4.76 1.91
C ALA A 20 -1.27 4.41 1.59
N GLU A 21 -0.31 5.23 2.03
CA GLU A 21 1.13 4.95 1.86
C GLU A 21 1.53 3.63 2.52
N GLU A 22 1.11 3.40 3.76
CA GLU A 22 1.40 2.18 4.51
C GLU A 22 0.80 0.96 3.81
N ALA A 23 -0.46 1.03 3.36
CA ALA A 23 -1.13 -0.06 2.67
C ALA A 23 -0.46 -0.39 1.32
N ILE A 24 -0.05 0.61 0.55
CA ILE A 24 0.69 0.43 -0.71
C ILE A 24 2.05 -0.22 -0.42
N GLN A 25 2.78 0.30 0.57
CA GLN A 25 4.10 -0.22 0.93
C GLN A 25 4.05 -1.68 1.39
N GLU A 26 3.02 -2.07 2.14
CA GLU A 26 2.78 -3.47 2.51
C GLU A 26 2.55 -4.37 1.28
N VAL A 27 1.76 -3.92 0.30
CA VAL A 27 1.53 -4.68 -0.94
C VAL A 27 2.81 -4.79 -1.77
N VAL A 28 3.57 -3.70 -1.92
CA VAL A 28 4.88 -3.73 -2.61
C VAL A 28 5.84 -4.69 -1.92
N ASN A 29 5.88 -4.69 -0.58
CA ASN A 29 6.71 -5.60 0.19
C ASN A 29 6.28 -7.06 0.00
N TRP A 30 4.98 -7.34 -0.03
CA TRP A 30 4.47 -8.68 -0.33
C TRP A 30 4.95 -9.15 -1.72
N TYR A 31 4.84 -8.31 -2.75
CA TYR A 31 5.34 -8.65 -4.09
C TYR A 31 6.85 -8.90 -4.11
N ASN A 32 7.64 -8.10 -3.39
CA ASN A 32 9.10 -8.30 -3.29
C ASN A 32 9.44 -9.65 -2.66
N ILE A 33 8.72 -10.05 -1.59
CA ILE A 33 8.91 -11.35 -0.93
C ILE A 33 8.59 -12.48 -1.89
N GLN A 34 7.44 -12.41 -2.58
CA GLN A 34 7.01 -13.44 -3.54
C GLN A 34 8.00 -13.57 -4.71
N LEU A 35 8.50 -12.45 -5.25
CA LEU A 35 9.53 -12.47 -6.30
C LEU A 35 10.84 -13.10 -5.81
N LEU A 36 11.22 -12.86 -4.56
CA LEU A 36 12.41 -13.47 -3.97
C LEU A 36 12.23 -14.98 -3.78
N GLU A 37 11.04 -15.44 -3.40
CA GLU A 37 10.69 -16.86 -3.31
C GLU A 37 10.78 -17.54 -4.69
N GLN A 38 10.18 -16.94 -5.73
CA GLN A 38 10.26 -17.46 -7.10
C GLN A 38 11.71 -17.58 -7.60
N ARG A 39 12.54 -16.58 -7.32
CA ARG A 39 13.98 -16.61 -7.67
C ARG A 39 14.77 -17.70 -6.94
N ARG A 40 14.32 -18.12 -5.76
CA ARG A 40 14.96 -19.17 -4.97
C ARG A 40 14.41 -20.56 -5.29
N ALA A 41 13.32 -20.66 -6.04
CA ALA A 41 12.73 -21.92 -6.44
C ALA A 41 13.68 -22.71 -7.35
N PRO A 42 13.73 -24.06 -7.23
CA PRO A 42 14.56 -24.90 -8.10
C PRO A 42 14.20 -24.77 -9.60
N VAL A 43 12.94 -24.49 -9.91
CA VAL A 43 12.45 -24.16 -11.24
C VAL A 43 11.53 -22.94 -11.09
N PRO A 44 11.99 -21.73 -11.41
CA PRO A 44 11.18 -20.53 -11.35
C PRO A 44 10.00 -20.58 -12.32
N ASP A 45 8.84 -20.08 -11.88
CA ASP A 45 7.69 -19.88 -12.74
C ASP A 45 7.74 -18.47 -13.36
N GLU A 46 8.12 -18.40 -14.63
CA GLU A 46 8.31 -17.13 -15.35
C GLU A 46 6.99 -16.37 -15.55
N GLU A 47 5.87 -17.07 -15.78
CA GLU A 47 4.55 -16.43 -15.92
C GLU A 47 4.16 -15.77 -14.61
N ARG A 48 4.33 -16.51 -13.50
CA ARG A 48 4.09 -15.98 -12.17
C ARG A 48 5.02 -14.80 -11.83
N ILE A 49 6.28 -14.85 -12.24
CA ILE A 49 7.22 -13.75 -12.03
C ILE A 49 6.77 -12.48 -12.74
N GLU A 50 6.31 -12.58 -13.99
CA GLU A 50 5.82 -11.41 -14.74
C GLU A 50 4.53 -10.84 -14.12
N GLU A 51 3.61 -11.68 -13.66
CA GLU A 51 2.43 -11.22 -12.91
C GLU A 51 2.81 -10.44 -11.64
N LEU A 52 3.76 -10.97 -10.87
CA LEU A 52 4.24 -10.34 -9.64
C LEU A 52 4.94 -9.00 -9.92
N LYS A 53 5.73 -8.91 -11.00
CA LYS A 53 6.35 -7.66 -11.44
C LYS A 53 5.30 -6.62 -11.85
N ALA A 54 4.35 -6.99 -12.69
CA ALA A 54 3.28 -6.10 -13.11
C ALA A 54 2.45 -5.59 -11.92
N GLY A 55 2.12 -6.48 -10.98
CA GLY A 55 1.42 -6.12 -9.76
C GLY A 55 2.19 -5.13 -8.89
N ARG A 56 3.52 -5.32 -8.76
CA ARG A 56 4.41 -4.43 -8.04
C ARG A 56 4.54 -3.06 -8.71
N GLU A 57 4.69 -3.03 -10.03
CA GLU A 57 4.79 -1.77 -10.79
C GLU A 57 3.52 -0.94 -10.69
N ALA A 58 2.35 -1.57 -10.76
CA ALA A 58 1.07 -0.88 -10.52
C ALA A 58 1.02 -0.27 -9.11
N ALA A 59 1.45 -1.00 -8.08
CA ALA A 59 1.48 -0.48 -6.72
C ALA A 59 2.44 0.71 -6.54
N LEU A 60 3.59 0.69 -7.21
CA LEU A 60 4.52 1.83 -7.19
C LEU A 60 3.95 3.04 -7.94
N ALA A 61 3.26 2.82 -9.06
CA ALA A 61 2.61 3.89 -9.81
C ALA A 61 1.51 4.57 -8.99
N ASP A 62 0.67 3.79 -8.32
CA ASP A 62 -0.38 4.31 -7.44
C ASP A 62 0.23 5.08 -6.25
N GLY A 63 1.32 4.59 -5.67
CA GLY A 63 2.06 5.30 -4.61
C GLY A 63 2.66 6.63 -5.09
N ALA A 64 3.14 6.69 -6.33
CA ALA A 64 3.63 7.93 -6.92
C ALA A 64 2.50 8.95 -7.18
N GLN A 65 1.30 8.47 -7.53
CA GLN A 65 0.11 9.31 -7.71
C GLN A 65 -0.42 9.83 -6.37
N LEU A 66 -0.36 9.00 -5.31
CA LEU A 66 -0.80 9.34 -3.97
C LEU A 66 -0.14 10.61 -3.41
N ALA A 67 1.13 10.84 -3.73
CA ALA A 67 1.87 12.05 -3.33
C ALA A 67 1.27 13.37 -3.86
N THR A 68 0.32 13.28 -4.80
CA THR A 68 -0.40 14.43 -5.37
C THR A 68 -1.91 14.34 -5.17
N ALA A 69 -2.39 13.28 -4.51
CA ALA A 69 -3.80 13.03 -4.28
C ALA A 69 -4.35 13.93 -3.18
N ASP A 70 -5.66 14.23 -3.25
CA ASP A 70 -6.36 14.82 -2.12
C ASP A 70 -6.69 13.76 -1.05
N PRO A 71 -7.08 14.17 0.17
CA PRO A 71 -7.39 13.22 1.24
C PRO A 71 -8.49 12.21 0.88
N GLU A 72 -9.53 12.63 0.15
CA GLU A 72 -10.63 11.74 -0.24
C GLU A 72 -10.13 10.64 -1.20
N GLU A 73 -9.31 11.01 -2.17
CA GLU A 73 -8.64 10.08 -3.07
C GLU A 73 -7.69 9.15 -2.31
N ALA A 74 -6.90 9.68 -1.38
CA ALA A 74 -6.04 8.88 -0.52
C ALA A 74 -6.83 7.84 0.29
N GLY A 75 -7.96 8.23 0.90
CA GLY A 75 -8.82 7.31 1.64
C GLY A 75 -9.37 6.17 0.79
N ARG A 76 -9.72 6.45 -0.48
CA ARG A 76 -10.13 5.41 -1.43
C ARG A 76 -8.98 4.47 -1.78
N VAL A 77 -7.80 5.01 -2.02
CA VAL A 77 -6.59 4.22 -2.31
C VAL A 77 -6.24 3.32 -1.12
N ALA A 78 -6.29 3.83 0.11
CA ALA A 78 -6.09 3.05 1.33
C ALA A 78 -7.05 1.85 1.39
N ALA A 79 -8.35 2.08 1.17
CA ALA A 79 -9.36 1.02 1.20
C ALA A 79 -9.12 -0.05 0.12
N VAL A 80 -8.75 0.36 -1.10
CA VAL A 80 -8.42 -0.54 -2.20
C VAL A 80 -7.20 -1.39 -1.87
N TYR A 81 -6.12 -0.79 -1.37
CA TYR A 81 -4.89 -1.51 -1.04
C TYR A 81 -5.05 -2.42 0.18
N ALA A 82 -5.83 -2.01 1.18
CA ALA A 82 -6.18 -2.87 2.31
C ALA A 82 -7.03 -4.09 1.87
N ALA A 83 -7.93 -3.93 0.89
CA ALA A 83 -8.66 -5.05 0.30
C ALA A 83 -7.73 -5.97 -0.50
N ARG A 84 -6.89 -5.39 -1.37
CA ARG A 84 -5.92 -6.15 -2.18
C ARG A 84 -4.97 -6.97 -1.32
N LEU A 85 -4.43 -6.38 -0.25
CA LEU A 85 -3.54 -7.05 0.67
C LEU A 85 -4.20 -8.25 1.35
N ARG A 86 -5.49 -8.14 1.72
CA ARG A 86 -6.26 -9.26 2.28
C ARG A 86 -6.41 -10.40 1.27
N GLU A 87 -6.65 -10.10 -0.01
CA GLU A 87 -6.71 -11.13 -1.04
C GLU A 87 -5.34 -11.77 -1.29
N LEU A 88 -4.26 -10.98 -1.34
CA LEU A 88 -2.89 -11.48 -1.53
C LEU A 88 -2.38 -12.32 -0.35
N LYS A 89 -2.87 -12.08 0.88
CA LYS A 89 -2.49 -12.87 2.07
C LYS A 89 -3.36 -14.13 2.28
N LYS A 90 -4.43 -14.33 1.48
CA LYS A 90 -5.31 -15.51 1.56
C LYS A 90 -4.85 -16.67 0.67
N VAL A 91 -3.99 -16.39 -0.31
CA VAL A 91 -3.28 -17.38 -1.13
C VAL A 91 -2.06 -17.91 -0.38
#